data_AF-Q17B00-F1
#
_entry.id   AF-Q17B00-F1
#
_cell.length_a   1.000
_cell.length_b   1.000
_cell.length_c   1.000
_cell.angle_alpha   90.00
_cell.angle_beta   90.00
_cell.angle_gamma   90.00
#
_symmetry.space_group_name_H-M   'P 1'
#
loop_
_entity.id
_entity.type
_entity.pdbx_description
1 polymer ?
#
loop_
_entity_poly.entity_id
_entity_poly.type
_entity_poly.pdbx_seq_one_letter_code
_entity_poly.pdbx_strand_id
1 'polypeptide(L)'
;MVQRILFTVLCSLVLVIQASHLEYDGWLNIELYHALDVHEPQKFTSRGNVTITSLNSGASAVSQEPLTVHERNQLRKLAEENRLYRLEAHVLEADGTRSKFLTSSKACALAKSQLADVLWVSLDHAGSVTAVTQSVNNGNTDNCRDLTARDFEALDDFNTDVYVKPMESAPIPDTASFIQKMEREREARERGETKDNRGFFAKYWMYIVPVAILVLISGATNPEAAGGQR
;
A
#
# COMPACT_ATOMS: atom_id res chain seq x y z
N MET A 1 -7.94 -40.02 32.96
CA MET A 1 -6.48 -39.81 32.87
C MET A 1 -6.08 -39.24 31.51
N VAL A 2 -6.49 -39.88 30.40
CA VAL A 2 -6.18 -39.45 29.02
C VAL A 2 -6.65 -38.03 28.68
N GLN A 3 -7.87 -37.64 29.09
CA GLN A 3 -8.41 -36.28 28.87
C GLN A 3 -7.53 -35.18 29.48
N ARG A 4 -6.96 -35.43 30.67
CA ARG A 4 -6.10 -34.47 31.38
C ARG A 4 -4.74 -34.34 30.72
N ILE A 5 -4.19 -35.44 30.22
CA ILE A 5 -2.92 -35.48 29.48
C ILE A 5 -3.06 -34.72 28.15
N LEU A 6 -4.16 -34.95 27.42
CA LEU A 6 -4.42 -34.26 26.16
C LEU A 6 -4.57 -32.74 26.36
N PHE A 7 -5.25 -32.32 27.43
CA PHE A 7 -5.40 -30.90 27.76
C PHE A 7 -4.06 -30.24 28.14
N THR A 8 -3.20 -30.93 28.89
CA THR A 8 -1.86 -30.42 29.22
C THR A 8 -0.95 -30.32 27.99
N VAL A 9 -1.01 -31.29 27.07
CA VAL A 9 -0.26 -31.26 25.81
C VAL A 9 -0.76 -30.13 24.90
N LEU A 10 -2.07 -29.93 24.80
CA LEU A 10 -2.65 -28.84 24.01
C LEU A 10 -2.27 -27.47 24.59
N CYS A 11 -2.32 -27.30 25.91
CA CYS A 11 -1.94 -26.05 26.58
C CYS A 11 -0.44 -25.74 26.40
N SER A 12 0.42 -26.75 26.50
CA SER A 12 1.86 -26.57 26.26
C SER A 12 2.16 -26.25 24.79
N LEU A 13 1.43 -26.83 23.84
CA LEU A 13 1.55 -26.48 22.43
C LEU A 13 1.14 -25.02 22.16
N VAL A 14 0.03 -24.57 22.76
CA VAL A 14 -0.44 -23.17 22.65
C VAL A 14 0.56 -22.20 23.26
N LEU A 15 1.16 -22.53 24.41
CA LEU A 15 2.22 -21.70 25.02
C LEU A 15 3.49 -21.63 24.15
N VAL A 16 3.88 -22.73 23.49
CA VAL A 16 5.01 -22.73 22.55
C VAL A 16 4.70 -21.88 21.30
N ILE A 17 3.47 -21.94 20.79
CA ILE A 17 3.03 -21.13 19.64
C ILE A 17 2.95 -19.63 19.99
N GLN A 18 2.58 -19.29 21.24
CA GLN A 18 2.61 -17.90 21.70
C GLN A 18 4.03 -17.39 21.94
N ALA A 19 4.97 -18.25 22.35
CA ALA A 19 6.38 -17.88 22.52
C ALA A 19 7.09 -17.58 21.18
N SER A 20 6.58 -18.08 20.04
CA SER A 20 7.12 -17.73 18.72
C SER A 20 6.72 -16.34 18.21
N HIS A 21 5.83 -15.63 18.92
CA HIS A 21 5.60 -14.20 18.74
C HIS A 21 6.45 -13.37 19.72
N LEU A 22 7.71 -13.77 19.92
CA LEU A 22 8.69 -12.87 20.52
C LEU A 22 8.91 -11.74 19.50
N GLU A 23 8.25 -10.59 19.71
CA GLU A 23 8.55 -9.36 19.00
C GLU A 23 10.06 -9.14 19.05
N TYR A 24 10.72 -9.35 17.92
CA TYR A 24 12.14 -9.11 17.79
C TYR A 24 12.34 -7.61 17.84
N ASP A 25 12.61 -7.07 19.03
CA ASP A 25 13.03 -5.68 19.19
C ASP A 25 14.48 -5.58 18.73
N GLY A 26 14.65 -5.63 17.41
CA GLY A 26 15.94 -5.54 16.75
C GLY A 26 16.49 -4.12 16.88
N TRP A 27 17.81 -4.04 16.99
CA TRP A 27 18.56 -2.80 16.76
C TRP A 27 19.27 -2.91 15.43
N LEU A 28 19.58 -1.76 14.82
CA LEU A 28 20.45 -1.71 13.66
C LEU A 28 21.33 -0.47 13.69
N ASN A 29 22.49 -0.58 13.08
CA ASN A 29 23.42 0.53 12.90
C ASN A 29 23.65 0.75 11.40
N ILE A 30 23.52 1.99 10.96
CA ILE A 30 23.74 2.39 9.57
C ILE A 30 24.89 3.38 9.54
N GLU A 31 26.02 2.96 8.98
CA GLU A 31 27.10 3.88 8.63
C GLU A 31 26.80 4.52 7.28
N LEU A 32 26.81 5.85 7.25
CA LEU A 32 26.52 6.64 6.07
C LEU A 32 27.82 7.15 5.44
N TYR A 33 27.95 6.93 4.14
CA TYR A 33 29.02 7.47 3.34
C TYR A 33 28.46 8.21 2.15
N HIS A 34 29.14 9.25 1.67
CA HIS A 34 28.68 10.02 0.52
C HIS A 34 29.78 10.22 -0.51
N ALA A 35 29.40 10.47 -1.77
CA ALA A 35 30.34 10.82 -2.82
C ALA A 35 30.04 12.25 -3.30
N LEU A 36 31.00 13.14 -3.06
CA LEU A 36 30.94 14.56 -3.44
C LEU A 36 31.86 14.90 -4.61
N ASP A 37 32.84 14.06 -4.91
CA ASP A 37 33.82 14.34 -5.96
C ASP A 37 33.23 14.14 -7.36
N VAL A 38 33.34 15.17 -8.20
CA VAL A 38 32.90 15.16 -9.60
C VAL A 38 33.78 14.24 -10.47
N HIS A 39 35.08 14.20 -10.19
CA HIS A 39 36.06 13.43 -10.94
C HIS A 39 36.18 11.99 -10.45
N GLU A 40 35.94 11.76 -9.16
CA GLU A 40 35.97 10.44 -8.53
C GLU A 40 34.59 10.04 -7.95
N PRO A 41 33.56 9.80 -8.79
CA PRO A 41 32.18 9.59 -8.32
C PRO A 41 31.96 8.29 -7.52
N GLN A 42 32.96 7.41 -7.44
CA GLN A 42 32.94 6.16 -6.65
C GLN A 42 33.71 6.28 -5.33
N LYS A 43 34.27 7.45 -5.04
CA LYS A 43 34.99 7.69 -3.80
C LYS A 43 34.01 8.16 -2.74
N PHE A 44 33.74 7.27 -1.80
CA PHE A 44 32.83 7.52 -0.69
C PHE A 44 33.61 7.94 0.56
N THR A 45 33.23 9.06 1.16
CA THR A 45 33.76 9.58 2.42
C THR A 45 32.72 9.45 3.53
N SER A 46 33.16 9.38 4.79
CA SER A 46 32.26 9.26 5.94
C SER A 46 31.35 10.48 6.05
N ARG A 47 30.04 10.26 6.20
CA ARG A 47 29.05 11.30 6.49
C ARG A 47 28.62 11.26 7.95
N GLY A 48 28.53 10.06 8.53
CA GLY A 48 28.06 9.86 9.90
C GLY A 48 27.48 8.47 10.12
N ASN A 49 26.78 8.29 11.23
CA ASN A 49 26.07 7.07 11.55
C ASN A 49 24.63 7.35 12.02
N VAL A 50 23.80 6.33 11.89
CA VAL A 50 22.43 6.29 12.39
C VAL A 50 22.26 5.01 13.18
N THR A 51 21.89 5.12 14.44
CA THR A 51 21.59 3.97 15.29
C THR A 51 20.08 3.92 15.52
N ILE A 52 19.44 2.83 15.10
CA ILE A 52 18.03 2.58 15.37
C ILE A 52 17.98 1.61 16.55
N THR A 53 17.42 2.07 17.66
CA THR A 53 17.42 1.32 18.92
C THR A 53 16.30 0.30 18.99
N SER A 54 15.21 0.52 18.25
CA SER A 54 14.07 -0.38 18.18
C SER A 54 13.38 -0.25 16.82
N LEU A 55 13.27 -1.36 16.08
CA LEU A 55 12.59 -1.41 14.79
C LEU A 55 11.09 -1.19 14.88
N ASN A 56 10.48 -1.52 16.03
CA ASN A 56 9.04 -1.38 16.25
C ASN A 56 8.64 0.08 16.47
N SER A 57 9.40 0.80 17.31
CA SER A 57 9.14 2.22 17.58
C SER A 57 9.72 3.14 16.51
N GLY A 58 10.69 2.67 15.73
CA GLY A 58 11.45 3.49 14.80
C GLY A 58 12.34 4.53 15.51
N ALA A 59 12.55 4.41 16.83
CA ALA A 59 13.40 5.32 17.58
C ALA A 59 14.83 5.27 17.05
N SER A 60 15.37 6.43 16.69
CA SER A 60 16.66 6.55 16.04
C SER A 60 17.48 7.70 16.64
N ALA A 61 18.80 7.52 16.63
CA ALA A 61 19.78 8.53 16.99
C ALA A 61 20.72 8.73 15.80
N VAL A 62 20.84 9.98 15.36
CA VAL A 62 21.67 10.37 14.22
C VAL A 62 22.90 11.11 14.74
N SER A 63 24.08 10.69 14.31
CA SER A 63 25.34 11.40 14.57
C SER A 63 26.06 11.62 13.26
N GLN A 64 26.11 12.87 12.81
CA GLN A 64 26.71 13.26 11.53
C GLN A 64 27.83 14.26 11.76
N GLU A 65 28.79 14.25 10.84
CA GLU A 65 29.88 15.21 10.81
C GLU A 65 29.48 16.43 9.95
N PRO A 66 29.84 17.66 10.36
CA PRO A 66 29.62 18.85 9.55
C PRO A 66 30.45 18.77 8.27
N LEU A 67 29.93 19.37 7.19
CA LEU A 67 30.66 19.46 5.94
C LEU A 67 31.91 20.33 6.09
N THR A 68 33.06 19.81 5.68
CA THR A 68 34.27 20.61 5.56
C THR A 68 34.15 21.65 4.45
N VAL A 69 34.94 22.72 4.53
CA VAL A 69 35.01 23.75 3.46
C VAL A 69 35.30 23.14 2.09
N HIS A 70 36.10 22.07 2.04
CA HIS A 70 36.40 21.36 0.80
C HIS A 70 35.17 20.65 0.23
N GLU A 71 34.46 19.91 1.07
CA GLU A 71 33.26 19.16 0.70
C GLU A 71 32.12 20.09 0.28
N ARG A 72 31.96 21.25 0.93
CA ARG A 72 31.00 22.29 0.51
C ARG A 72 31.26 22.77 -0.90
N ASN A 73 32.53 22.99 -1.24
CA ASN A 73 32.92 23.38 -2.60
C ASN A 73 32.68 22.25 -3.61
N GLN A 74 32.88 20.98 -3.22
CA GLN A 74 32.57 19.84 -4.08
C GLN A 74 31.06 19.69 -4.31
N LEU A 75 30.25 19.80 -3.24
CA LEU A 75 28.78 19.80 -3.33
C LEU A 75 28.26 20.94 -4.21
N ARG A 76 28.85 22.13 -4.08
CA ARG A 76 28.56 23.28 -4.94
C ARG A 76 28.81 22.97 -6.41
N LYS A 77 29.97 22.40 -6.75
CA LYS A 77 30.29 22.01 -8.14
C LYS A 77 29.29 20.96 -8.68
N LEU A 78 28.94 19.96 -7.86
CA LEU A 78 27.92 18.98 -8.24
C LEU A 78 26.57 19.65 -8.53
N ALA A 79 26.17 20.63 -7.71
CA ALA A 79 24.92 21.35 -7.88
C ALA A 79 24.92 22.26 -9.12
N GLU A 80 26.01 22.99 -9.37
CA GLU A 80 26.20 23.85 -10.55
C GLU A 80 26.17 23.04 -11.86
N GLU A 81 26.73 21.82 -11.85
CA GLU A 81 26.72 20.88 -12.98
C GLU A 81 25.46 20.00 -13.07
N ASN A 82 24.46 20.23 -12.22
CA ASN A 82 23.21 19.44 -12.15
C ASN A 82 23.44 17.92 -11.99
N ARG A 83 24.48 17.55 -11.26
CA ARG A 83 24.87 16.17 -10.95
C ARG A 83 24.10 15.60 -9.76
N LEU A 84 24.29 14.31 -9.52
CA LEU A 84 23.69 13.59 -8.41
C LEU A 84 24.65 13.59 -7.22
N TYR A 85 24.09 13.86 -6.04
CA TYR A 85 24.66 13.46 -4.77
C TYR A 85 24.38 11.98 -4.58
N ARG A 86 25.41 11.20 -4.21
CA ARG A 86 25.28 9.75 -3.99
C ARG A 86 25.57 9.45 -2.53
N LEU A 87 24.73 8.61 -1.96
CA LEU A 87 24.82 8.17 -0.57
C LEU A 87 24.85 6.64 -0.55
N GLU A 88 25.81 6.09 0.17
CA GLU A 88 25.96 4.69 0.45
C GLU A 88 25.67 4.46 1.95
N ALA A 89 24.80 3.50 2.25
CA ALA A 89 24.42 3.12 3.59
C ALA A 89 24.92 1.69 3.86
N HIS A 90 25.82 1.52 4.81
CA HIS A 90 26.29 0.21 5.27
C HIS A 90 25.52 -0.15 6.53
N VAL A 91 24.65 -1.15 6.42
CA VAL A 91 23.76 -1.55 7.50
C VAL A 91 24.35 -2.76 8.21
N LEU A 92 24.41 -2.69 9.53
CA LEU A 92 24.73 -3.77 10.44
C LEU A 92 23.46 -4.12 11.23
N GLU A 93 22.94 -5.31 10.99
CA GLU A 93 21.79 -5.87 11.70
C GLU A 93 22.24 -6.56 13.00
N ALA A 94 21.31 -6.77 13.93
CA ALA A 94 21.58 -7.36 15.23
C ALA A 94 22.10 -8.82 15.18
N ASP A 95 21.86 -9.53 14.08
CA ASP A 95 22.39 -10.87 13.80
C ASP A 95 23.85 -10.84 13.28
N GLY A 96 24.41 -9.65 13.06
CA GLY A 96 25.75 -9.43 12.50
C GLY A 96 25.79 -9.40 10.98
N THR A 97 24.66 -9.53 10.29
CA THR A 97 24.56 -9.41 8.84
C THR A 97 24.91 -8.00 8.40
N ARG A 98 25.69 -7.91 7.33
CA ARG A 98 26.12 -6.64 6.73
C ARG A 98 25.58 -6.51 5.32
N SER A 99 24.85 -5.44 5.07
CA SER A 99 24.30 -5.11 3.76
C SER A 99 24.69 -3.69 3.35
N LYS A 100 24.70 -3.44 2.05
CA LYS A 100 25.07 -2.15 1.47
C LYS A 100 23.99 -1.68 0.52
N PHE A 101 23.57 -0.43 0.68
CA PHE A 101 22.56 0.19 -0.14
C PHE A 101 23.09 1.49 -0.74
N LEU A 102 22.77 1.72 -2.01
CA LEU A 102 23.15 2.95 -2.72
C LEU A 102 21.88 3.71 -3.08
N THR A 103 21.87 5.00 -2.76
CA THR A 103 20.82 5.94 -3.16
C THR A 103 21.44 7.19 -3.76
N SER A 104 20.67 7.91 -4.57
CA SER A 104 21.13 9.12 -5.22
C SER A 104 20.02 10.15 -5.31
N SER A 105 20.36 11.41 -5.05
CA SER A 105 19.46 12.55 -5.15
C SER A 105 20.15 13.66 -5.95
N LYS A 106 19.39 14.65 -6.43
CA LYS A 106 20.01 15.81 -7.09
C LYS A 106 20.81 16.60 -6.06
N ALA A 107 22.10 16.82 -6.32
CA ALA A 107 22.96 17.60 -5.42
C ALA A 107 22.39 19.01 -5.19
N CYS A 108 21.82 19.58 -6.26
CA CYS A 108 21.10 20.84 -6.20
C CYS A 108 19.90 20.82 -5.24
N ALA A 109 19.11 19.75 -5.24
CA ALA A 109 17.95 19.65 -4.36
C ALA A 109 18.37 19.59 -2.88
N LEU A 110 19.45 18.86 -2.58
CA LEU A 110 20.01 18.76 -1.23
C LEU A 110 20.60 20.09 -0.74
N ALA A 111 21.24 20.85 -1.62
CA ALA A 111 21.71 22.19 -1.30
C ALA A 111 20.54 23.15 -1.05
N LYS A 112 19.50 23.11 -1.88
CA LYS A 112 18.28 23.94 -1.71
C LYS A 112 17.52 23.64 -0.43
N SER A 113 17.53 22.37 0.01
CA SER A 113 16.91 21.97 1.27
C SER A 113 17.77 22.27 2.51
N GLN A 114 18.89 22.98 2.36
CA GLN A 114 19.85 23.26 3.45
C GLN A 114 20.33 21.96 4.13
N LEU A 115 20.70 20.96 3.33
CA LEU A 115 21.11 19.63 3.79
C LEU A 115 20.04 18.87 4.59
N ALA A 116 18.77 19.30 4.52
CA ALA A 116 17.66 18.57 5.10
C ALA A 116 17.26 17.40 4.18
N ASP A 117 17.32 16.19 4.71
CA ASP A 117 16.94 14.97 4.02
C ASP A 117 16.25 13.97 4.96
N VAL A 118 15.55 13.02 4.35
CA VAL A 118 14.81 11.98 5.06
C VAL A 118 15.28 10.62 4.56
N LEU A 119 15.78 9.79 5.48
CA LEU A 119 16.16 8.41 5.23
C LEU A 119 15.01 7.46 5.57
N TRP A 120 14.61 6.67 4.58
CA TRP A 120 13.62 5.61 4.75
C TRP A 120 14.32 4.27 4.79
N VAL A 121 14.20 3.58 5.92
CA VAL A 121 14.70 2.22 6.13
C VAL A 121 13.53 1.27 5.98
N SER A 122 13.49 0.50 4.90
CA SER A 122 12.42 -0.47 4.63
C SER A 122 12.82 -1.84 5.13
N LEU A 123 11.94 -2.45 5.93
CA LEU A 123 12.15 -3.77 6.50
C LEU A 123 11.30 -4.82 5.78
N ASP A 124 11.69 -6.09 5.85
CA ASP A 124 10.85 -7.22 5.45
C ASP A 124 9.91 -7.69 6.59
N HIS A 125 9.32 -8.90 6.47
CA HIS A 125 8.40 -9.47 7.46
C HIS A 125 9.14 -10.05 8.66
N ALA A 126 10.43 -10.37 8.48
CA ALA A 126 11.31 -10.87 9.52
C ALA A 126 12.01 -9.72 10.27
N GLY A 127 11.93 -8.49 9.76
CA GLY A 127 12.60 -7.31 10.32
C GLY A 127 13.98 -7.04 9.72
N SER A 128 14.38 -7.76 8.67
CA SER A 128 15.64 -7.53 7.95
C SER A 128 15.52 -6.37 6.96
N VAL A 129 16.62 -5.66 6.73
CA VAL A 129 16.60 -4.43 5.94
C VAL A 129 16.64 -4.77 4.45
N THR A 130 15.63 -4.32 3.71
CA THR A 130 15.50 -4.57 2.27
C THR A 130 15.93 -3.39 1.42
N ALA A 131 15.80 -2.17 1.94
CA ALA A 131 16.22 -0.96 1.25
C ALA A 131 16.49 0.19 2.23
N VAL A 132 17.48 1.02 1.88
CA VAL A 132 17.67 2.34 2.48
C VAL A 132 17.58 3.37 1.36
N THR A 133 16.61 4.28 1.45
CA THR A 133 16.40 5.31 0.42
C THR A 133 16.47 6.70 1.01
N GLN A 134 17.07 7.62 0.28
CA GLN A 134 17.15 9.03 0.66
C GLN A 134 16.13 9.82 -0.15
N SER A 135 15.33 10.60 0.55
CA SER A 135 14.45 11.59 -0.06
C SER A 135 14.84 12.99 0.41
N VAL A 136 14.73 13.95 -0.48
CA VAL A 136 15.08 15.34 -0.22
C VAL A 136 13.86 16.18 -0.58
N ASN A 137 13.38 16.99 0.36
CA ASN A 137 12.26 17.87 0.11
C ASN A 137 12.74 19.08 -0.71
N ASN A 138 12.35 19.12 -1.98
CA ASN A 138 12.54 20.32 -2.80
C ASN A 138 11.44 20.39 -3.86
N GLY A 139 10.93 21.59 -4.11
CA GLY A 139 10.05 21.90 -5.23
C GLY A 139 10.77 21.78 -6.58
N ASN A 140 11.07 22.91 -7.23
CA ASN A 140 11.68 22.89 -8.56
C ASN A 140 13.12 22.31 -8.52
N THR A 141 13.31 21.18 -9.20
CA THR A 141 14.55 20.39 -9.24
C THR A 141 15.41 20.69 -10.47
N ASP A 142 14.96 21.56 -11.38
CA ASP A 142 15.55 21.66 -12.71
C ASP A 142 16.93 22.33 -12.74
N ASN A 143 17.18 23.30 -11.84
CA ASN A 143 18.49 23.94 -11.75
C ASN A 143 18.73 24.66 -10.39
N CYS A 144 20.02 24.90 -10.13
CA CYS A 144 20.52 25.63 -8.96
C CYS A 144 20.85 27.09 -9.24
N ARG A 145 20.19 27.73 -10.22
CA ARG A 145 20.47 29.13 -10.57
C ARG A 145 20.09 30.13 -9.48
N ASP A 146 19.15 29.73 -8.62
CA ASP A 146 18.66 30.57 -7.52
C ASP A 146 19.60 30.56 -6.31
N LEU A 147 20.53 29.59 -6.23
CA LEU A 147 21.50 29.51 -5.15
C LEU A 147 22.73 30.36 -5.45
N THR A 148 23.10 31.19 -4.49
CA THR A 148 24.30 32.03 -4.52
C THR A 148 25.45 31.34 -3.80
N ALA A 149 26.68 31.84 -3.98
CA ALA A 149 27.85 31.36 -3.26
C ALA A 149 27.67 31.40 -1.73
N ARG A 150 26.96 32.40 -1.21
CA ARG A 150 26.70 32.56 0.22
C ARG A 150 25.78 31.48 0.78
N ASP A 151 24.84 30.99 -0.03
CA ASP A 151 23.95 29.91 0.38
C ASP A 151 24.74 28.61 0.58
N PHE A 152 25.74 28.35 -0.26
CA PHE A 152 26.65 27.21 -0.09
C PHE A 152 27.61 27.38 1.09
N GLU A 153 28.01 28.60 1.42
CA GLU A 153 28.84 28.89 2.60
C GLU A 153 28.07 28.69 3.91
N ALA A 154 26.74 28.82 3.89
CA ALA A 154 25.87 28.62 5.04
C ALA A 154 25.50 27.15 5.30
N LEU A 155 25.76 26.24 4.36
CA LEU A 155 25.62 24.80 4.58
C LEU A 155 26.69 24.36 5.57
N ASP A 156 26.34 23.62 6.63
CA ASP A 156 27.33 23.14 7.61
C ASP A 156 26.94 21.75 8.07
N ASP A 157 25.92 21.65 8.93
CA ASP A 157 25.41 20.39 9.45
C ASP A 157 24.34 19.76 8.55
N PHE A 158 24.38 18.43 8.47
CA PHE A 158 23.27 17.67 7.89
C PHE A 158 22.09 17.61 8.86
N ASN A 159 20.88 17.78 8.33
CA ASN A 159 19.65 17.62 9.10
C ASN A 159 18.88 16.42 8.56
N THR A 160 19.19 15.23 9.08
CA THR A 160 18.61 13.98 8.59
C THR A 160 17.55 13.44 9.53
N ASP A 161 16.32 13.32 9.03
CA ASP A 161 15.26 12.56 9.70
C ASP A 161 15.29 11.10 9.23
N VAL A 162 14.98 10.16 10.14
CA VAL A 162 15.03 8.73 9.85
C VAL A 162 13.68 8.10 10.17
N TYR A 163 13.11 7.41 9.20
CA TYR A 163 11.88 6.65 9.36
C TYR A 163 12.10 5.18 9.02
N VAL A 164 11.65 4.33 9.95
CA VAL A 164 11.61 2.88 9.74
C VAL A 164 10.24 2.52 9.20
N LYS A 165 10.21 1.87 8.05
CA LYS A 165 9.00 1.41 7.39
C LYS A 165 8.94 -0.12 7.43
N PRO A 166 8.12 -0.71 8.32
CA PRO A 166 7.89 -2.15 8.31
C PRO A 166 7.05 -2.56 7.10
N MET A 167 7.03 -3.86 6.76
CA MET A 167 6.10 -4.35 5.75
C MET A 167 4.66 -4.30 6.26
N GLU A 168 3.81 -3.63 5.49
CA GLU A 168 2.38 -3.61 5.73
C GLU A 168 1.70 -4.79 5.03
N SER A 169 0.75 -5.41 5.70
CA SER A 169 -0.08 -6.44 5.09
C SER A 169 -1.05 -5.82 4.09
N ALA A 170 -1.26 -6.49 2.96
CA ALA A 170 -2.20 -6.03 1.95
C ALA A 170 -3.63 -5.93 2.52
N PRO A 171 -4.45 -4.99 2.03
CA PRO A 171 -5.84 -4.88 2.46
C PRO A 171 -6.59 -6.17 2.10
N ILE A 172 -7.31 -6.72 3.09
CA ILE A 172 -8.14 -7.91 2.92
C ILE A 172 -9.37 -7.50 2.08
N PRO A 173 -9.74 -8.25 1.03
CA PRO A 173 -10.89 -7.91 0.20
C PRO A 173 -12.20 -7.96 1.01
N ASP A 174 -13.11 -7.01 0.74
CA ASP A 174 -14.43 -6.97 1.34
C ASP A 174 -15.34 -8.05 0.73
N THR A 175 -15.24 -9.27 1.28
CA THR A 175 -16.11 -10.39 0.90
C THR A 175 -17.50 -10.26 1.51
N ALA A 176 -17.68 -9.50 2.60
CA ALA A 176 -18.96 -9.37 3.27
C ALA A 176 -19.98 -8.61 2.42
N SER A 177 -19.59 -7.46 1.85
CA SER A 177 -20.49 -6.71 0.95
C SER A 177 -20.78 -7.46 -0.33
N PHE A 178 -19.80 -8.19 -0.87
CA PHE A 178 -20.00 -9.06 -2.02
C PHE A 178 -21.00 -10.18 -1.72
N ILE A 179 -20.86 -10.87 -0.58
CA ILE A 179 -21.78 -11.92 -0.15
C ILE A 179 -23.18 -11.34 0.05
N GLN A 180 -23.33 -10.22 0.77
CA GLN A 180 -24.64 -9.58 0.95
C GLN A 180 -25.29 -9.17 -0.37
N LYS A 181 -24.49 -8.69 -1.34
CA LYS A 181 -24.98 -8.36 -2.67
C LYS A 181 -25.46 -9.63 -3.39
N MET A 182 -24.68 -10.70 -3.35
CA MET A 182 -25.02 -11.99 -3.95
C MET A 182 -26.26 -12.61 -3.31
N GLU A 183 -26.39 -12.54 -1.99
CA GLU A 183 -27.57 -13.00 -1.25
C GLU A 183 -28.80 -12.16 -1.60
N ARG A 184 -28.68 -10.83 -1.65
CA ARG A 184 -29.78 -9.96 -2.07
C ARG A 184 -30.21 -10.22 -3.52
N GLU A 185 -29.26 -10.41 -4.43
CA GLU A 185 -29.57 -10.78 -5.81
C GLU A 185 -30.22 -12.16 -5.90
N ARG A 186 -29.75 -13.12 -5.10
CA ARG A 186 -30.34 -14.45 -4.99
C ARG A 186 -31.76 -14.38 -4.45
N GLU A 187 -31.99 -13.65 -3.37
CA GLU A 187 -33.33 -13.44 -2.82
C GLU A 187 -34.25 -12.72 -3.82
N ALA A 188 -33.74 -11.75 -4.58
CA ALA A 188 -34.53 -11.08 -5.62
C ALA A 188 -34.91 -12.03 -6.76
N ARG A 189 -34.02 -12.96 -7.14
CA ARG A 189 -34.31 -14.03 -8.11
C ARG A 189 -35.30 -15.06 -7.56
N GLU A 190 -35.16 -15.45 -6.30
CA GLU A 190 -36.03 -16.42 -5.62
C GLU A 190 -37.44 -15.85 -5.37
N ARG A 191 -37.56 -14.56 -5.08
CA ARG A 191 -38.86 -13.88 -4.89
C ARG A 191 -39.67 -13.74 -6.18
N GLY A 192 -39.04 -13.91 -7.35
CA GLY A 192 -39.69 -13.85 -8.66
C GLY A 192 -40.24 -12.46 -9.01
N GLU A 193 -40.31 -12.17 -10.32
CA GLU A 193 -41.07 -11.03 -10.81
C GLU A 193 -42.54 -11.25 -10.42
N THR A 194 -43.11 -10.41 -9.55
CA THR A 194 -44.54 -10.40 -9.24
C THR A 194 -45.33 -9.83 -10.42
N LYS A 195 -45.17 -10.43 -11.61
CA LYS A 195 -46.13 -10.26 -12.70
C LYS A 195 -47.43 -10.87 -12.23
N ASP A 196 -48.51 -10.11 -12.39
CA ASP A 196 -49.86 -10.46 -11.96
C ASP A 196 -50.25 -11.85 -12.48
N ASN A 197 -50.13 -12.87 -11.63
CA ASN A 197 -50.40 -14.28 -11.94
C ASN A 197 -51.90 -14.61 -11.92
N ARG A 198 -52.77 -13.61 -12.06
CA ARG A 198 -54.20 -13.86 -12.27
C ARG A 198 -54.37 -14.49 -13.64
N GLY A 199 -54.77 -15.77 -13.67
CA GLY A 199 -54.98 -16.53 -14.90
C GLY A 199 -55.88 -15.79 -15.89
N PHE A 200 -55.67 -16.00 -17.19
CA PHE A 200 -56.38 -15.34 -18.29
C PHE A 200 -57.90 -15.23 -18.05
N PHE A 201 -58.55 -16.30 -17.60
CA PHE A 201 -59.98 -16.30 -17.30
C PHE A 201 -60.36 -15.35 -16.17
N ALA A 202 -59.57 -15.24 -15.10
CA ALA A 202 -59.82 -14.31 -14.00
C ALA A 202 -59.75 -12.85 -14.44
N LYS A 203 -58.97 -12.54 -15.48
CA LYS A 203 -58.83 -11.20 -16.05
C LYS A 203 -59.92 -10.86 -17.06
N TYR A 204 -60.39 -11.85 -17.82
CA TYR A 204 -61.25 -11.61 -18.99
C TYR A 204 -62.66 -12.20 -18.90
N TRP A 205 -63.05 -12.86 -17.79
CA TRP A 205 -64.40 -13.45 -17.65
C TRP A 205 -65.54 -12.45 -17.91
N MET A 206 -65.37 -11.19 -17.48
CA MET A 206 -66.36 -10.13 -17.71
C MET A 206 -66.59 -9.83 -19.20
N TYR A 207 -65.60 -10.08 -20.07
CA TYR A 207 -65.71 -9.89 -21.52
C TYR A 207 -66.11 -11.18 -22.24
N ILE A 208 -65.69 -12.34 -21.74
CA ILE A 208 -66.03 -13.64 -22.33
C ILE A 208 -67.53 -13.92 -22.19
N VAL A 209 -68.13 -13.62 -21.04
CA VAL A 209 -69.54 -13.92 -20.76
C VAL A 209 -70.51 -13.18 -21.72
N PRO A 210 -70.42 -11.85 -21.92
CA PRO A 210 -71.29 -11.14 -22.86
C PRO A 210 -71.15 -11.62 -24.31
N VAL A 211 -69.93 -11.93 -24.77
CA VAL A 211 -69.69 -12.41 -26.14
C VAL A 211 -70.28 -13.80 -26.34
N ALA A 212 -70.10 -14.71 -25.39
CA ALA A 212 -70.68 -16.06 -25.45
C ALA A 212 -72.22 -16.02 -25.48
N ILE A 213 -72.84 -15.12 -24.72
CA ILE A 213 -74.30 -14.92 -24.74
C ILE A 213 -74.76 -14.42 -26.11
N LEU A 214 -74.07 -13.44 -26.70
CA LEU A 214 -74.38 -12.95 -28.05
C LEU A 214 -74.25 -14.05 -29.12
N VAL A 215 -73.22 -14.89 -29.04
CA VAL A 215 -73.02 -16.01 -29.96
C VAL A 215 -74.11 -17.07 -29.80
N LEU A 216 -74.55 -17.37 -28.57
CA LEU A 216 -75.64 -18.32 -28.34
C LEU A 216 -76.98 -17.78 -28.85
N ILE A 217 -77.27 -16.49 -28.67
CA ILE A 217 -78.49 -15.87 -29.20
C ILE A 217 -78.44 -15.83 -30.74
N SER A 218 -77.27 -15.55 -31.33
CA SER A 218 -77.08 -15.53 -32.79
C SER A 218 -77.08 -16.92 -33.41
N GLY A 219 -76.64 -17.95 -32.68
CA GLY A 219 -76.70 -19.36 -33.10
C GLY A 219 -78.08 -19.99 -32.92
N ALA A 220 -78.84 -19.56 -31.91
CA ALA A 220 -80.21 -20.02 -31.66
C ALA A 220 -81.26 -19.33 -32.57
N THR A 221 -80.92 -18.23 -33.22
CA THR A 221 -81.81 -17.49 -34.14
C THR A 221 -81.62 -17.86 -35.61
N ASN A 222 -80.99 -19.00 -35.90
CA ASN A 222 -81.03 -19.62 -37.23
C ASN A 222 -81.99 -20.84 -37.25
N PRO A 223 -83.31 -20.65 -37.43
CA PRO A 223 -84.28 -21.74 -37.46
C PRO A 223 -84.44 -22.45 -38.82
N GLU A 224 -83.49 -22.36 -39.76
CA GLU A 224 -83.55 -23.11 -41.02
C GLU A 224 -82.18 -23.67 -41.47
N ALA A 225 -81.73 -24.75 -40.83
CA ALA A 225 -80.77 -25.69 -41.43
C ALA A 225 -80.79 -27.08 -40.76
N ALA A 226 -81.95 -27.52 -40.27
CA ALA A 226 -82.17 -28.89 -39.82
C ALA A 226 -83.34 -29.51 -40.60
N GLY A 227 -83.02 -30.19 -41.71
CA GLY A 227 -83.94 -31.10 -42.39
C GLY A 227 -83.58 -31.38 -43.85
N GLY A 228 -83.09 -32.59 -44.17
CA GLY A 228 -83.12 -33.08 -45.55
C GLY A 228 -82.12 -34.19 -45.96
N GLN A 229 -82.36 -35.42 -45.51
CA GLN A 229 -82.08 -36.72 -46.15
C GLN A 229 -81.01 -36.85 -47.26
N ARG A 230 -79.87 -37.47 -46.95
CA ARG A 230 -79.41 -38.81 -47.39
C ARG A 230 -77.99 -39.07 -46.94
#